data_AF-A0AAQ4DZF3-F1
#
_entry.id   AF-A0AAQ4DZF3-F1
#
_cell.length_a   1.000
_cell.length_b   1.000
_cell.length_c   1.000
_cell.angle_alpha   90.00
_cell.angle_beta   90.00
_cell.angle_gamma   90.00
#
_symmetry.space_group_name_H-M   'P 1'
#
loop_
_entity.id
_entity.type
_entity.pdbx_description
1 polymer ?
#
loop_
_entity_poly.entity_id
_entity_poly.type
_entity_poly.pdbx_seq_one_letter_code
_entity_poly.pdbx_strand_id
1 'polypeptide(L)'
;MVQRWLVPLVAVLVAVAPSWAAARYMPTWDSLDERPLPAWFDEAKVGIFVHWGVFSVPSFTSEWFWWYWQGWGEPRNPKPAKYMAENYPPGFTYPDFAKDFTCEFFDPDEWARILQESGARYVVLTAKHHEGFTLWPSNVSFNWNAKDVGPKRDLVGDLANAIRSKTNLVFGVYHSLFEWFNPLFLEDKKNNFTTSYFSEGKTLVELRELVERYRPEIVWSDGDPAPAEYWKSREFLAWLYNDSPVKDTVVTNDRWCQGCQCKHGGYFTCDDRYNPGNLDALGATDKVSSAMTVGSCATLLHWR
;
A
#
# COMPACT_ATOMS: atom_id res chain seq x y z
N MET A 1 49.11 -34.57 -58.81
CA MET A 1 49.20 -33.53 -57.75
C MET A 1 47.83 -33.40 -57.11
N VAL A 2 47.69 -33.75 -55.84
CA VAL A 2 46.40 -33.68 -55.11
C VAL A 2 46.42 -32.40 -54.27
N GLN A 3 45.52 -31.47 -54.57
CA GLN A 3 45.44 -30.16 -53.92
C GLN A 3 44.53 -30.27 -52.69
N ARG A 4 45.14 -30.22 -51.49
CA ARG A 4 44.44 -30.21 -50.20
C ARG A 4 43.92 -28.80 -49.91
N TRP A 5 42.61 -28.69 -49.69
CA TRP A 5 41.97 -27.49 -49.16
C TRP A 5 42.05 -27.50 -47.62
N LEU A 6 42.61 -26.45 -47.04
CA LEU A 6 42.57 -26.19 -45.59
C LEU A 6 41.35 -25.33 -45.29
N VAL A 7 40.40 -25.86 -44.52
CA VAL A 7 39.29 -25.08 -43.93
C VAL A 7 39.76 -24.59 -42.55
N PRO A 8 39.72 -23.29 -42.24
CA PRO A 8 40.08 -22.82 -40.91
C PRO A 8 38.92 -23.10 -39.94
N LEU A 9 39.23 -23.78 -38.83
CA LEU A 9 38.33 -23.88 -37.68
C LEU A 9 38.26 -22.50 -36.99
N VAL A 10 37.12 -21.83 -37.11
CA VAL A 10 36.81 -20.67 -36.28
C VAL A 10 36.28 -21.19 -34.94
N ALA A 11 37.11 -21.09 -33.90
CA ALA A 11 36.69 -21.36 -32.53
C ALA A 11 35.82 -20.19 -32.03
N VAL A 12 34.52 -20.42 -31.90
CA VAL A 12 33.60 -19.47 -31.25
C VAL A 12 33.81 -19.58 -29.74
N LEU A 13 34.50 -18.60 -29.16
CA LEU A 13 34.57 -18.41 -27.71
C LEU A 13 33.24 -17.83 -27.24
N VAL A 14 32.38 -18.69 -26.67
CA VAL A 14 31.20 -18.25 -25.92
C VAL A 14 31.69 -17.66 -24.60
N ALA A 15 31.67 -16.34 -24.48
CA ALA A 15 31.91 -15.65 -23.22
C ALA A 15 30.72 -15.95 -22.29
N VAL A 16 30.92 -16.89 -21.35
CA VAL A 16 29.99 -17.08 -20.23
C VAL A 16 30.23 -15.93 -19.27
N ALA A 17 29.41 -14.89 -19.36
CA ALA A 17 29.39 -13.84 -18.34
C ALA A 17 28.98 -14.49 -17.00
N PRO A 18 29.73 -14.30 -15.91
CA PRO A 18 29.32 -14.80 -14.61
C PRO A 18 28.00 -14.12 -14.24
N SER A 19 26.94 -14.89 -14.12
CA SER A 19 25.71 -14.44 -13.49
C SER A 19 26.03 -14.18 -12.03
N TRP A 20 26.28 -12.93 -11.66
CA TRP A 20 26.23 -12.50 -10.27
C TRP A 20 24.78 -12.65 -9.83
N ALA A 21 24.43 -13.81 -9.27
CA ALA A 21 23.23 -13.89 -8.46
C ALA A 21 23.47 -12.93 -7.29
N ALA A 22 22.81 -11.77 -7.31
CA ALA A 22 22.83 -10.85 -6.18
C ALA A 22 22.51 -11.66 -4.91
N ALA A 23 23.24 -11.41 -3.83
CA ALA A 23 22.99 -12.06 -2.55
C ALA A 23 21.50 -11.88 -2.19
N ARG A 24 20.81 -12.98 -1.89
CA ARG A 24 19.38 -12.95 -1.56
C ARG A 24 19.21 -12.31 -0.18
N TYR A 25 18.17 -11.49 -0.05
CA TYR A 25 17.78 -10.92 1.24
C TYR A 25 17.25 -12.01 2.16
N MET A 26 17.80 -12.12 3.37
CA MET A 26 17.31 -13.00 4.42
C MET A 26 16.13 -12.34 5.16
N PRO A 27 15.21 -13.11 5.78
CA PRO A 27 14.11 -12.56 6.58
C PRO A 27 14.60 -12.08 7.97
N THR A 28 15.63 -11.25 7.98
CA THR A 28 16.19 -10.59 9.16
C THR A 28 16.32 -9.10 8.86
N TRP A 29 16.17 -8.24 9.87
CA TRP A 29 16.25 -6.80 9.66
C TRP A 29 17.62 -6.36 9.13
N ASP A 30 18.71 -6.90 9.70
CA ASP A 30 20.07 -6.63 9.23
C ASP A 30 20.22 -6.86 7.72
N SER A 31 19.64 -7.94 7.17
CA SER A 31 19.71 -8.21 5.74
C SER A 31 18.74 -7.34 4.93
N LEU A 32 17.51 -7.14 5.41
CA LEU A 32 16.50 -6.36 4.69
C LEU A 32 16.86 -4.87 4.60
N ASP A 33 17.46 -4.31 5.65
CA ASP A 33 17.82 -2.90 5.75
C ASP A 33 19.07 -2.54 4.90
N GLU A 34 19.88 -3.54 4.53
CA GLU A 34 20.96 -3.40 3.55
C GLU A 34 20.45 -3.10 2.13
N ARG A 35 19.14 -3.26 1.86
CA ARG A 35 18.59 -2.96 0.55
C ARG A 35 18.77 -1.47 0.21
N PRO A 36 19.41 -1.15 -0.93
CA PRO A 36 19.54 0.23 -1.37
C PRO A 36 18.17 0.81 -1.72
N LEU A 37 18.01 2.11 -1.47
CA LEU A 37 16.84 2.85 -1.93
C LEU A 37 16.86 2.89 -3.47
N PRO A 38 15.78 2.50 -4.17
CA PRO A 38 15.73 2.65 -5.63
C PRO A 38 15.91 4.10 -6.05
N ALA A 39 16.80 4.35 -7.03
CA ALA A 39 17.17 5.72 -7.44
C ALA A 39 15.97 6.58 -7.83
N TRP A 40 14.97 5.99 -8.51
CA TRP A 40 13.77 6.70 -8.92
C TRP A 40 13.02 7.33 -7.73
N PHE A 41 13.01 6.67 -6.56
CA PHE A 41 12.27 7.17 -5.39
C PHE A 41 13.00 8.34 -4.75
N ASP A 42 14.33 8.27 -4.66
CA ASP A 42 15.12 9.41 -4.23
C ASP A 42 14.92 10.59 -5.19
N GLU A 43 14.96 10.38 -6.50
CA GLU A 43 14.77 11.44 -7.51
C GLU A 43 13.34 12.02 -7.55
N ALA A 44 12.34 11.25 -7.12
CA ALA A 44 10.94 11.63 -7.27
C ALA A 44 10.54 12.88 -6.46
N LYS A 45 11.05 12.99 -5.22
CA LYS A 45 10.83 14.06 -4.22
C LYS A 45 9.39 14.37 -3.80
N VAL A 46 8.42 14.35 -4.73
CA VAL A 46 7.01 14.70 -4.50
C VAL A 46 6.10 13.59 -5.04
N GLY A 47 5.21 13.10 -4.18
CA GLY A 47 4.13 12.21 -4.56
C GLY A 47 2.81 12.59 -3.91
N ILE A 48 1.72 12.00 -4.41
CA ILE A 48 0.35 12.24 -3.92
C ILE A 48 -0.17 11.00 -3.23
N PHE A 49 -0.74 11.18 -2.03
CA PHE A 49 -1.40 10.13 -1.28
C PHE A 49 -2.92 10.31 -1.36
N VAL A 50 -3.63 9.26 -1.77
CA VAL A 50 -5.09 9.28 -1.92
C VAL A 50 -5.73 8.36 -0.89
N HIS A 51 -6.43 8.94 0.08
CA HIS A 51 -7.33 8.20 0.98
C HIS A 51 -8.74 8.22 0.42
N TRP A 52 -9.20 7.06 -0.03
CA TRP A 52 -10.50 6.87 -0.66
C TRP A 52 -11.05 5.49 -0.29
N GLY A 53 -12.29 5.45 0.18
CA GLY A 53 -12.93 4.24 0.70
C GLY A 53 -14.37 4.49 1.09
N VAL A 54 -14.98 3.56 1.84
CA VAL A 54 -16.39 3.67 2.22
C VAL A 54 -16.62 4.89 3.14
N PHE A 55 -15.62 5.28 3.93
CA PHE A 55 -15.65 6.50 4.76
C PHE A 55 -15.86 7.78 3.95
N SER A 56 -15.58 7.77 2.64
CA SER A 56 -15.83 8.89 1.73
C SER A 56 -17.32 9.14 1.51
N VAL A 57 -18.20 8.17 1.75
CA VAL A 57 -19.66 8.34 1.62
C VAL A 57 -20.22 9.28 2.69
N PRO A 58 -20.06 9.02 4.00
CA PRO A 58 -20.50 9.98 5.02
C PRO A 58 -19.67 11.27 5.01
N SER A 59 -18.40 11.22 4.55
CA SER A 59 -17.50 12.39 4.44
C SER A 59 -17.50 13.28 5.69
N PHE A 60 -17.48 12.63 6.85
CA PHE A 60 -17.57 13.29 8.14
C PHE A 60 -16.40 12.86 9.02
N THR A 61 -15.80 13.81 9.76
CA THR A 61 -14.57 13.65 10.56
C THR A 61 -13.30 13.34 9.78
N SER A 62 -13.10 12.11 9.32
CA SER A 62 -11.93 11.66 8.56
C SER A 62 -12.12 10.21 8.09
N GLU A 63 -11.10 9.64 7.46
CA GLU A 63 -10.99 8.20 7.16
C GLU A 63 -11.10 7.29 8.39
N TRP A 64 -10.99 7.85 9.61
CA TRP A 64 -11.20 7.17 10.89
C TRP A 64 -12.66 7.17 11.37
N PHE A 65 -13.62 7.61 10.54
CA PHE A 65 -15.01 7.77 10.93
C PHE A 65 -15.60 6.53 11.63
N TRP A 66 -15.40 5.33 11.09
CA TRP A 66 -15.95 4.11 11.70
C TRP A 66 -15.37 3.87 13.10
N TRP A 67 -14.07 4.08 13.29
CA TRP A 67 -13.43 3.99 14.59
C TRP A 67 -13.97 5.03 15.56
N TYR A 68 -14.08 6.30 15.16
CA TYR A 68 -14.65 7.33 16.04
C TYR A 68 -16.11 7.07 16.41
N TRP A 69 -16.86 6.40 15.54
CA TRP A 69 -18.26 6.07 15.78
C TRP A 69 -18.45 4.82 16.66
N GLN A 70 -17.67 3.75 16.46
CA GLN A 70 -17.89 2.44 17.08
C GLN A 70 -16.70 1.86 17.86
N GLY A 71 -15.49 2.38 17.64
CA GLY A 71 -14.24 1.81 18.18
C GLY A 71 -13.76 2.45 19.50
N TRP A 72 -14.25 3.64 19.83
CA TRP A 72 -13.99 4.24 21.15
C TRP A 72 -14.80 3.53 22.23
N GLY A 73 -14.12 3.19 23.33
CA GLY A 73 -14.81 2.74 24.56
C GLY A 73 -15.80 3.80 25.04
N GLU A 74 -16.74 3.40 25.89
CA GLU A 74 -17.77 4.32 26.37
C GLU A 74 -17.17 5.44 27.26
N PRO A 75 -17.53 6.73 27.03
CA PRO A 75 -18.50 7.21 26.05
C PRO A 75 -17.91 7.34 24.64
N ARG A 76 -18.65 6.87 23.63
CA ARG A 76 -18.34 7.08 22.21
C ARG A 76 -18.13 8.56 21.89
N ASN A 77 -17.32 8.87 20.88
CA ASN A 77 -17.17 10.25 20.43
C ASN A 77 -18.56 10.81 20.06
N PRO A 78 -19.04 11.88 20.73
CA PRO A 78 -20.41 12.34 20.54
C PRO A 78 -20.64 12.91 19.15
N LYS A 79 -19.60 13.34 18.42
CA LYS A 79 -19.75 13.97 17.10
C LYS A 79 -20.23 12.97 16.02
N PRO A 80 -19.53 11.85 15.71
CA PRO A 80 -20.05 10.86 14.77
C PRO A 80 -21.38 10.25 15.21
N ALA A 81 -21.56 9.97 16.51
CA ALA A 81 -22.80 9.39 17.02
C ALA A 81 -24.00 10.32 16.79
N LYS A 82 -23.85 11.62 17.07
CA LYS A 82 -24.88 12.64 16.80
C LYS A 82 -25.14 12.77 15.30
N TYR A 83 -24.10 12.88 14.48
CA TYR A 83 -24.23 12.94 13.02
C TYR A 83 -25.03 11.76 12.48
N MET A 84 -24.72 10.53 12.94
CA MET A 84 -25.45 9.34 12.53
C MET A 84 -26.91 9.37 12.95
N ALA A 85 -27.21 9.78 14.20
CA ALA A 85 -28.58 9.88 14.69
C ALA A 85 -29.43 10.94 13.96
N GLU A 86 -28.81 12.02 13.47
CA GLU A 86 -29.49 13.12 12.77
C GLU A 86 -29.70 12.85 11.28
N ASN A 87 -28.85 12.03 10.64
CA ASN A 87 -28.82 11.88 9.18
C ASN A 87 -29.19 10.48 8.68
N TYR A 88 -29.20 9.46 9.54
CA TYR A 88 -29.44 8.06 9.14
C TYR A 88 -30.50 7.40 10.03
N PRO A 89 -31.27 6.42 9.50
CA PRO A 89 -32.31 5.76 10.27
C PRO A 89 -31.73 4.94 11.45
N PRO A 90 -32.51 4.74 12.53
CA PRO A 90 -32.12 3.83 13.60
C PRO A 90 -31.75 2.45 13.07
N GLY A 91 -30.64 1.89 13.57
CA GLY A 91 -30.13 0.59 13.14
C GLY A 91 -29.20 0.62 11.92
N PHE A 92 -28.95 1.78 11.31
CA PHE A 92 -27.95 1.92 10.25
C PHE A 92 -26.56 1.53 10.77
N THR A 93 -25.83 0.73 9.99
CA THR A 93 -24.50 0.21 10.31
C THR A 93 -23.46 0.74 9.32
N TYR A 94 -22.18 0.66 9.66
CA TYR A 94 -21.13 1.14 8.75
C TYR A 94 -21.10 0.40 7.40
N PRO A 95 -21.28 -0.93 7.34
CA PRO A 95 -21.40 -1.65 6.07
C PRO A 95 -22.51 -1.16 5.15
N ASP A 96 -23.58 -0.55 5.68
CA ASP A 96 -24.68 -0.03 4.86
C ASP A 96 -24.23 1.11 3.95
N PHE A 97 -23.10 1.78 4.22
CA PHE A 97 -22.52 2.80 3.34
C PHE A 97 -21.91 2.21 2.06
N ALA A 98 -21.50 0.94 2.04
CA ALA A 98 -20.73 0.39 0.92
C ALA A 98 -21.52 0.38 -0.40
N LYS A 99 -22.85 0.23 -0.35
CA LYS A 99 -23.71 0.30 -1.55
C LYS A 99 -23.77 1.71 -2.15
N ASP A 100 -23.57 2.74 -1.33
CA ASP A 100 -23.65 4.15 -1.72
C ASP A 100 -22.29 4.69 -2.18
N PHE A 101 -21.21 3.93 -1.96
CA PHE A 101 -19.89 4.18 -2.54
C PHE A 101 -19.88 3.80 -4.03
N THR A 102 -20.62 4.51 -4.87
CA THR A 102 -20.82 4.13 -6.29
C THR A 102 -19.69 4.56 -7.22
N CYS A 103 -18.91 5.58 -6.82
CA CYS A 103 -17.83 6.16 -7.63
C CYS A 103 -18.30 6.62 -9.02
N GLU A 104 -19.51 7.17 -9.12
CA GLU A 104 -20.19 7.50 -10.38
C GLU A 104 -19.36 8.40 -11.32
N PHE A 105 -18.60 9.34 -10.76
CA PHE A 105 -17.75 10.28 -11.52
C PHE A 105 -16.27 9.88 -11.57
N PHE A 106 -15.93 8.64 -11.19
CA PHE A 106 -14.54 8.19 -11.25
C PHE A 106 -14.12 7.88 -12.69
N ASP A 107 -13.31 8.78 -13.26
CA ASP A 107 -12.56 8.56 -14.49
C ASP A 107 -11.05 8.41 -14.17
N PRO A 108 -10.46 7.20 -14.29
CA PRO A 108 -9.06 6.99 -13.99
C PRO A 108 -8.12 7.75 -14.95
N ASP A 109 -8.55 8.04 -16.17
CA ASP A 109 -7.75 8.78 -17.15
C ASP A 109 -7.68 10.26 -16.80
N GLU A 110 -8.80 10.82 -16.33
CA GLU A 110 -8.83 12.18 -15.81
C GLU A 110 -7.96 12.31 -14.56
N TRP A 111 -8.04 11.34 -13.64
CA TRP A 111 -7.18 11.31 -12.46
C TRP A 111 -5.70 11.23 -12.84
N ALA A 112 -5.33 10.34 -13.77
CA ALA A 112 -3.97 10.22 -14.25
C ALA A 112 -3.46 11.54 -14.84
N ARG A 113 -4.29 12.24 -15.64
CA ARG A 113 -3.98 13.56 -16.19
C ARG A 113 -3.73 14.60 -15.09
N ILE A 114 -4.64 14.74 -14.13
CA ILE A 114 -4.53 15.71 -13.03
C ILE A 114 -3.30 15.43 -12.16
N LEU A 115 -3.07 14.16 -11.82
CA LEU A 115 -1.90 13.75 -11.03
C LEU A 115 -0.59 14.09 -11.76
N GLN A 116 -0.52 13.87 -13.08
CA GLN A 116 0.66 14.22 -13.87
C GLN A 116 0.87 15.74 -13.96
N GLU A 117 -0.22 16.50 -14.15
CA GLU A 117 -0.20 17.97 -14.21
C GLU A 117 0.14 18.62 -12.87
N SER A 118 -0.12 17.96 -11.75
CA SER A 118 0.26 18.44 -10.41
C SER A 118 1.78 18.57 -10.20
N GLY A 119 2.58 17.93 -11.07
CA GLY A 119 4.02 17.86 -10.93
C GLY A 119 4.52 16.71 -10.04
N ALA A 120 3.62 15.92 -9.45
CA ALA A 120 4.00 14.69 -8.73
C ALA A 120 4.81 13.72 -9.61
N ARG A 121 5.52 12.80 -8.94
CA ARG A 121 6.30 11.74 -9.58
C ARG A 121 5.83 10.35 -9.21
N TYR A 122 5.04 10.22 -8.14
CA TYR A 122 4.35 8.99 -7.80
C TYR A 122 2.99 9.26 -7.16
N VAL A 123 2.13 8.26 -7.17
CA VAL A 123 0.84 8.26 -6.48
C VAL A 123 0.72 7.01 -5.62
N VAL A 124 0.19 7.15 -4.40
CA VAL A 124 -0.13 6.03 -3.51
C VAL A 124 -1.63 6.02 -3.24
N LEU A 125 -2.31 4.98 -3.70
CA LEU A 125 -3.75 4.79 -3.48
C LEU A 125 -3.99 3.89 -2.26
N THR A 126 -4.90 4.26 -1.35
CA THR A 126 -5.42 3.34 -0.33
C THR A 126 -6.15 2.17 -0.96
N ALA A 127 -5.44 1.07 -1.22
CA ALA A 127 -6.05 -0.15 -1.71
C ALA A 127 -6.97 -0.75 -0.63
N LYS A 128 -6.55 -0.69 0.64
CA LYS A 128 -7.35 -1.06 1.81
C LYS A 128 -6.96 -0.20 3.00
N HIS A 129 -7.94 0.48 3.61
CA HIS A 129 -7.77 1.19 4.90
C HIS A 129 -8.17 0.30 6.09
N HIS A 130 -8.09 0.81 7.33
CA HIS A 130 -8.40 0.05 8.56
C HIS A 130 -9.84 -0.48 8.65
N GLU A 131 -10.75 0.04 7.82
CA GLU A 131 -12.12 -0.49 7.67
C GLU A 131 -12.18 -1.85 6.94
N GLY A 132 -11.08 -2.28 6.32
CA GLY A 132 -10.99 -3.57 5.63
C GLY A 132 -11.66 -3.63 4.26
N PHE A 133 -12.29 -2.55 3.79
CA PHE A 133 -12.88 -2.50 2.47
C PHE A 133 -11.77 -2.42 1.42
N THR A 134 -11.74 -3.41 0.53
CA THR A 134 -10.72 -3.45 -0.54
C THR A 134 -11.23 -2.77 -1.80
N LEU A 135 -10.42 -1.88 -2.40
CA LEU A 135 -10.72 -1.19 -3.66
C LEU A 135 -10.51 -2.08 -4.90
N TRP A 136 -10.20 -3.36 -4.70
CA TRP A 136 -9.98 -4.37 -5.73
C TRP A 136 -10.72 -5.66 -5.36
N PRO A 137 -10.97 -6.58 -6.31
CA PRO A 137 -11.60 -7.88 -6.02
C PRO A 137 -10.63 -8.84 -5.32
N SER A 138 -10.36 -8.59 -4.03
CA SER A 138 -9.56 -9.47 -3.17
C SER A 138 -10.26 -10.81 -2.98
N ASN A 139 -9.53 -11.92 -3.13
CA ASN A 139 -10.11 -13.25 -2.94
C ASN A 139 -10.53 -13.53 -1.49
N VAL A 140 -10.01 -12.75 -0.55
CA VAL A 140 -10.25 -12.92 0.90
C VAL A 140 -11.10 -11.79 1.48
N SER A 141 -11.67 -10.90 0.65
CA SER A 141 -12.60 -9.82 1.05
C SER A 141 -13.98 -9.97 0.41
N PHE A 142 -14.47 -11.20 0.31
CA PHE A 142 -15.76 -11.48 -0.33
C PHE A 142 -16.89 -10.61 0.25
N ASN A 143 -17.69 -9.99 -0.62
CA ASN A 143 -18.77 -9.05 -0.28
C ASN A 143 -18.35 -7.77 0.49
N TRP A 144 -17.06 -7.53 0.69
CA TRP A 144 -16.53 -6.32 1.31
C TRP A 144 -15.41 -5.72 0.45
N ASN A 145 -15.73 -5.51 -0.83
CA ASN A 145 -14.82 -4.94 -1.82
C ASN A 145 -15.57 -4.20 -2.94
N ALA A 146 -14.85 -3.32 -3.65
CA ALA A 146 -15.39 -2.45 -4.69
C ALA A 146 -15.96 -3.19 -5.91
N LYS A 147 -15.57 -4.44 -6.14
CA LYS A 147 -16.13 -5.25 -7.23
C LYS A 147 -17.47 -5.87 -6.84
N ASP A 148 -17.60 -6.31 -5.59
CA ASP A 148 -18.78 -7.01 -5.09
C ASP A 148 -19.89 -6.05 -4.64
N VAL A 149 -19.58 -4.84 -4.19
CA VAL A 149 -20.56 -3.85 -3.71
C VAL A 149 -20.12 -2.43 -4.05
N GLY A 150 -21.07 -1.51 -4.22
CA GLY A 150 -20.80 -0.12 -4.60
C GLY A 150 -20.39 -0.01 -6.08
N PRO A 151 -19.12 0.26 -6.42
CA PRO A 151 -18.70 0.63 -7.79
C PRO A 151 -18.84 -0.49 -8.83
N LYS A 152 -18.87 -1.75 -8.40
CA LYS A 152 -18.81 -2.95 -9.27
C LYS A 152 -17.58 -2.98 -10.18
N ARG A 153 -16.47 -2.42 -9.68
CA ARG A 153 -15.27 -2.08 -10.46
C ARG A 153 -13.99 -2.43 -9.70
N ASP A 154 -12.93 -2.76 -10.43
CA ASP A 154 -11.59 -2.91 -9.87
C ASP A 154 -10.88 -1.55 -9.92
N LEU A 155 -11.04 -0.75 -8.87
CA LEU A 155 -10.57 0.63 -8.83
C LEU A 155 -9.04 0.72 -8.79
N VAL A 156 -8.38 -0.22 -8.10
CA VAL A 156 -6.92 -0.30 -8.07
C VAL A 156 -6.38 -0.62 -9.46
N GLY A 157 -6.94 -1.63 -10.13
CA GLY A 157 -6.53 -2.02 -11.47
C GLY A 157 -6.73 -0.90 -12.50
N ASP A 158 -7.87 -0.23 -12.45
CA ASP A 158 -8.18 0.86 -13.39
C ASP A 158 -7.25 2.06 -13.23
N LEU A 159 -7.00 2.51 -11.99
CA LEU A 159 -6.06 3.62 -11.76
C LEU A 159 -4.63 3.21 -12.12
N ALA A 160 -4.18 2.01 -11.73
CA ALA A 160 -2.85 1.53 -12.06
C ALA A 160 -2.60 1.49 -13.58
N ASN A 161 -3.60 1.04 -14.36
CA ASN A 161 -3.53 1.00 -15.81
C ASN A 161 -3.49 2.40 -16.43
N ALA A 162 -4.33 3.33 -15.97
CA ALA A 162 -4.34 4.70 -16.48
C ALA A 162 -3.01 5.42 -16.18
N ILE A 163 -2.49 5.29 -14.96
CA ILE A 163 -1.21 5.85 -14.54
C ILE A 163 -0.08 5.37 -15.45
N ARG A 164 0.07 4.05 -15.61
CA ARG A 164 1.16 3.47 -16.39
C ARG A 164 1.06 3.73 -17.89
N SER A 165 -0.16 3.77 -18.44
CA SER A 165 -0.36 3.93 -19.88
C SER A 165 -0.34 5.37 -20.37
N LYS A 166 -0.58 6.35 -19.48
CA LYS A 166 -0.78 7.75 -19.87
C LYS A 166 0.16 8.75 -19.20
N THR A 167 0.95 8.32 -18.23
CA THR A 167 1.78 9.23 -17.42
C THR A 167 3.18 8.65 -17.21
N ASN A 168 4.07 9.49 -16.67
CA ASN A 168 5.38 9.06 -16.18
C ASN A 168 5.39 8.90 -14.65
N LEU A 169 4.20 8.85 -14.03
CA LEU A 169 4.08 8.65 -12.58
C LEU A 169 4.34 7.19 -12.23
N VAL A 170 4.98 6.98 -11.09
CA VAL A 170 5.12 5.68 -10.47
C VAL A 170 3.87 5.36 -9.63
N PHE A 171 3.37 4.12 -9.72
CA PHE A 171 2.16 3.70 -9.02
C PHE A 171 2.48 2.94 -7.73
N GLY A 172 1.83 3.33 -6.65
CA GLY A 172 1.97 2.76 -5.33
C GLY A 172 0.63 2.41 -4.71
N VAL A 173 0.66 1.50 -3.74
CA VAL A 173 -0.51 1.13 -2.94
C VAL A 173 -0.22 1.32 -1.46
N TYR A 174 -1.23 1.80 -0.75
CA TYR A 174 -1.35 1.71 0.70
C TYR A 174 -2.16 0.47 1.04
N HIS A 175 -1.71 -0.27 2.04
CA HIS A 175 -2.44 -1.38 2.64
C HIS A 175 -2.36 -1.31 4.16
N SER A 176 -3.51 -1.28 4.82
CA SER A 176 -3.52 -1.47 6.26
C SER A 176 -3.34 -2.94 6.61
N LEU A 177 -2.33 -3.21 7.45
CA LEU A 177 -2.03 -4.54 7.96
C LEU A 177 -3.17 -5.08 8.82
N PHE A 178 -3.93 -4.25 9.52
CA PHE A 178 -5.05 -4.66 10.38
C PHE A 178 -6.41 -4.17 9.90
N GLU A 179 -7.46 -4.69 10.54
CA GLU A 179 -8.84 -4.26 10.35
C GLU A 179 -9.50 -4.05 11.71
N TRP A 180 -10.09 -2.87 11.97
CA TRP A 180 -10.58 -2.49 13.30
C TRP A 180 -11.52 -3.52 13.92
N PHE A 181 -12.43 -4.08 13.12
CA PHE A 181 -13.54 -4.90 13.58
C PHE A 181 -13.61 -6.27 12.90
N ASN A 182 -12.54 -6.70 12.22
CA ASN A 182 -12.49 -8.03 11.65
C ASN A 182 -12.42 -9.08 12.78
N PRO A 183 -13.34 -10.07 12.82
CA PRO A 183 -13.37 -11.07 13.89
C PRO A 183 -12.06 -11.83 14.07
N LEU A 184 -11.37 -12.18 12.98
CA LEU A 184 -10.10 -12.92 13.05
C LEU A 184 -9.01 -12.05 13.68
N PHE A 185 -8.96 -10.76 13.32
CA PHE A 185 -7.99 -9.83 13.92
C PHE A 185 -8.28 -9.63 15.42
N LEU A 186 -9.55 -9.45 15.78
CA LEU A 186 -9.96 -9.29 17.17
C LEU A 186 -9.66 -10.55 18.00
N GLU A 187 -9.82 -11.74 17.42
CA GLU A 187 -9.47 -13.01 18.05
C GLU A 187 -7.96 -13.13 18.26
N ASP A 188 -7.16 -12.89 17.21
CA ASP A 188 -5.70 -12.91 17.33
C ASP A 188 -5.21 -11.89 18.37
N LYS A 189 -5.77 -10.68 18.36
CA LYS A 189 -5.45 -9.64 19.35
C LYS A 189 -5.81 -10.07 20.77
N LYS A 190 -6.97 -10.69 20.97
CA LYS A 190 -7.39 -11.25 22.27
C LYS A 190 -6.44 -12.35 22.75
N ASN A 191 -5.87 -13.11 21.81
CA ASN A 191 -4.86 -14.13 22.06
C ASN A 191 -3.43 -13.56 22.09
N ASN A 192 -3.26 -12.26 22.28
CA ASN A 192 -1.97 -11.56 22.33
C ASN A 192 -1.07 -11.86 21.11
N PHE A 193 -1.67 -12.01 19.93
CA PHE A 193 -1.00 -12.31 18.67
C PHE A 193 -0.17 -13.61 18.68
N THR A 194 -0.52 -14.56 19.55
CA THR A 194 0.05 -15.92 19.55
C THR A 194 -0.56 -16.83 18.50
N THR A 195 -1.77 -16.50 18.04
CA THR A 195 -2.39 -17.03 16.83
C THR A 195 -2.22 -16.02 15.69
N SER A 196 -2.29 -16.49 14.43
CA SER A 196 -2.00 -15.72 13.22
C SER A 196 -3.07 -15.84 12.14
N TYR A 197 -4.32 -16.15 12.52
CA TYR A 197 -5.39 -16.44 11.57
C TYR A 197 -5.67 -15.29 10.61
N PHE A 198 -5.69 -14.06 11.13
CA PHE A 198 -5.94 -12.88 10.31
C PHE A 198 -4.72 -12.52 9.48
N SER A 199 -3.52 -12.51 10.08
CA SER A 199 -2.30 -12.19 9.35
C SER A 199 -2.09 -13.13 8.15
N GLU A 200 -2.18 -14.45 8.36
CA GLU A 200 -1.93 -15.45 7.34
C GLU A 200 -3.09 -15.63 6.37
N GLY A 201 -4.34 -15.60 6.86
CA GLY A 201 -5.54 -15.83 6.05
C GLY A 201 -6.05 -14.59 5.33
N LYS A 202 -5.62 -13.39 5.74
CA LYS A 202 -6.09 -12.11 5.19
C LYS A 202 -4.92 -11.25 4.70
N THR A 203 -4.14 -10.69 5.62
CA THR A 203 -3.16 -9.63 5.32
C THR A 203 -2.10 -10.08 4.32
N LEU A 204 -1.47 -11.24 4.55
CA LEU A 204 -0.43 -11.75 3.66
C LEU A 204 -0.97 -12.18 2.30
N VAL A 205 -2.20 -12.70 2.25
CA VAL A 205 -2.85 -13.07 0.98
C VAL A 205 -3.10 -11.82 0.15
N GLU A 206 -3.67 -10.78 0.75
CA GLU A 206 -3.94 -9.50 0.09
C GLU A 206 -2.67 -8.80 -0.40
N LEU A 207 -1.63 -8.73 0.44
CA LEU A 207 -0.36 -8.12 0.07
C LEU A 207 0.27 -8.82 -1.13
N ARG A 208 0.26 -10.17 -1.15
CA ARG A 208 0.75 -10.94 -2.30
C ARG A 208 -0.09 -10.70 -3.54
N GLU A 209 -1.42 -10.69 -3.41
CA GLU A 209 -2.32 -10.39 -4.53
C GLU A 209 -2.08 -9.00 -5.12
N LEU A 210 -1.92 -7.97 -4.28
CA LEU A 210 -1.64 -6.62 -4.74
C LEU A 210 -0.35 -6.55 -5.54
N VAL A 211 0.71 -7.18 -5.01
CA VAL A 211 2.03 -7.21 -5.64
C VAL A 211 2.01 -7.96 -6.97
N GLU A 212 1.41 -9.15 -7.01
CA GLU A 212 1.34 -9.99 -8.20
C GLU A 212 0.46 -9.38 -9.30
N ARG A 213 -0.72 -8.86 -8.94
CA ARG A 213 -1.71 -8.34 -9.90
C ARG A 213 -1.37 -6.95 -10.39
N TYR A 214 -1.04 -6.05 -9.47
CA TYR A 214 -0.93 -4.62 -9.78
C TYR A 214 0.50 -4.12 -9.82
N ARG A 215 1.49 -4.95 -9.46
CA ARG A 215 2.92 -4.64 -9.55
C ARG A 215 3.28 -3.23 -9.05
N PRO A 216 2.80 -2.80 -7.88
CA PRO A 216 3.07 -1.47 -7.37
C PRO A 216 4.56 -1.33 -7.04
N GLU A 217 5.12 -0.19 -7.39
CA GLU A 217 6.51 0.17 -7.10
C GLU A 217 6.65 0.82 -5.71
N ILE A 218 5.54 1.13 -5.03
CA ILE A 218 5.51 1.43 -3.60
C ILE A 218 4.50 0.51 -2.92
N VAL A 219 4.94 -0.21 -1.88
CA VAL A 219 4.03 -0.87 -0.94
C VAL A 219 4.14 -0.15 0.40
N TRP A 220 3.13 0.66 0.70
CA TRP A 220 3.05 1.43 1.93
C TRP A 220 2.16 0.69 2.93
N SER A 221 2.74 0.16 4.00
CA SER A 221 1.98 -0.54 5.05
C SER A 221 1.55 0.41 6.16
N ASP A 222 0.47 0.09 6.86
CA ASP A 222 0.03 0.84 8.06
C ASP A 222 -0.64 -0.03 9.10
N GLY A 223 -0.75 0.51 10.31
CA GLY A 223 -1.60 -0.07 11.34
C GLY A 223 -1.03 -1.39 11.82
N ASP A 224 0.13 -1.29 12.45
CA ASP A 224 1.01 -2.37 12.85
C ASP A 224 1.06 -2.57 14.39
N PRO A 225 -0.09 -2.75 15.09
CA PRO A 225 -0.12 -2.86 16.55
C PRO A 225 0.49 -4.16 17.11
N ALA A 226 1.05 -5.03 16.26
CA ALA A 226 1.54 -6.36 16.59
C ALA A 226 3.00 -6.55 16.12
N PRO A 227 3.76 -7.49 16.72
CA PRO A 227 5.16 -7.71 16.38
C PRO A 227 5.33 -8.29 14.97
N ALA A 228 6.55 -8.19 14.42
CA ALA A 228 6.85 -8.59 13.05
C ALA A 228 6.64 -10.10 12.80
N GLU A 229 6.79 -10.93 13.85
CA GLU A 229 6.50 -12.37 13.83
C GLU A 229 5.05 -12.65 13.49
N TYR A 230 4.12 -11.89 14.08
CA TYR A 230 2.69 -12.05 13.83
C TYR A 230 2.36 -11.68 12.38
N TRP A 231 2.88 -10.54 11.92
CA TRP A 231 2.67 -10.06 10.54
C TRP A 231 3.43 -10.87 9.49
N LYS A 232 4.42 -11.68 9.89
CA LYS A 232 5.42 -12.30 9.00
C LYS A 232 6.05 -11.29 8.05
N SER A 233 6.27 -10.07 8.55
CA SER A 233 6.70 -8.95 7.72
C SER A 233 8.07 -9.19 7.12
N ARG A 234 8.98 -9.81 7.87
CA ARG A 234 10.35 -10.09 7.38
C ARG A 234 10.32 -11.10 6.23
N GLU A 235 9.51 -12.13 6.34
CA GLU A 235 9.31 -13.15 5.31
C GLU A 235 8.65 -12.55 4.06
N PHE A 236 7.64 -11.70 4.24
CA PHE A 236 7.01 -10.99 3.15
C PHE A 236 7.99 -10.06 2.44
N LEU A 237 8.74 -9.24 3.16
CA LEU A 237 9.72 -8.31 2.60
C LEU A 237 10.88 -9.04 1.90
N ALA A 238 11.38 -10.13 2.49
CA ALA A 238 12.39 -10.97 1.85
C ALA A 238 11.87 -11.55 0.52
N TRP A 239 10.63 -12.04 0.47
CA TRP A 239 10.02 -12.46 -0.79
C TRP A 239 9.85 -11.28 -1.77
N LEU A 240 9.37 -10.14 -1.28
CA LEU A 240 9.14 -8.94 -2.09
C LEU A 240 10.41 -8.51 -2.81
N TYR A 241 11.55 -8.52 -2.12
CA TYR A 241 12.84 -8.08 -2.65
C TYR A 241 13.61 -9.13 -3.44
N ASN A 242 13.29 -10.42 -3.30
CA ASN A 242 14.00 -11.48 -4.00
C ASN A 242 13.26 -12.00 -5.23
N ASP A 243 11.94 -12.17 -5.12
CA ASP A 243 11.18 -13.04 -6.01
C ASP A 243 9.95 -12.37 -6.64
N SER A 244 9.48 -11.25 -6.09
CA SER A 244 8.30 -10.56 -6.62
C SER A 244 8.54 -9.98 -8.04
N PRO A 245 7.47 -9.71 -8.80
CA PRO A 245 7.58 -9.07 -10.13
C PRO A 245 8.09 -7.62 -10.09
N VAL A 246 8.22 -7.02 -8.90
CA VAL A 246 8.65 -5.62 -8.69
C VAL A 246 9.93 -5.53 -7.86
N LYS A 247 10.62 -6.65 -7.60
CA LYS A 247 11.79 -6.73 -6.73
C LYS A 247 12.88 -5.68 -6.99
N ASP A 248 13.05 -5.31 -8.26
CA ASP A 248 14.10 -4.39 -8.72
C ASP A 248 13.71 -2.91 -8.52
N THR A 249 12.42 -2.61 -8.39
CA THR A 249 11.91 -1.22 -8.36
C THR A 249 11.16 -0.87 -7.09
N VAL A 250 10.59 -1.85 -6.38
CA VAL A 250 9.71 -1.62 -5.25
C VAL A 250 10.42 -0.93 -4.09
N VAL A 251 9.71 -0.09 -3.35
CA VAL A 251 10.14 0.46 -2.09
C VAL A 251 9.04 0.32 -1.04
N THR A 252 9.42 0.15 0.22
CA THR A 252 8.50 0.06 1.35
C THR A 252 8.85 1.10 2.42
N ASN A 253 7.84 1.55 3.15
CA ASN A 253 8.00 2.41 4.32
C ASN A 253 8.45 1.59 5.55
N ASP A 254 8.35 2.19 6.73
CA ASP A 254 8.85 1.67 8.01
C ASP A 254 7.77 1.22 9.00
N ARG A 255 6.57 0.88 8.50
CA ARG A 255 5.39 0.57 9.33
C ARG A 255 4.98 -0.90 9.21
N TRP A 256 5.96 -1.78 9.36
CA TRP A 256 5.78 -3.22 9.16
C TRP A 256 5.59 -4.01 10.45
N CYS A 257 5.68 -3.37 11.61
CA CYS A 257 5.54 -4.02 12.91
C CYS A 257 5.53 -3.00 14.05
N GLN A 258 4.98 -3.43 15.19
CA GLN A 258 5.09 -2.67 16.42
C GLN A 258 6.56 -2.34 16.73
N GLY A 259 6.89 -1.06 16.69
CA GLY A 259 8.23 -0.55 16.96
C GLY A 259 9.21 -0.59 15.78
N CYS A 260 8.74 -0.86 14.55
CA CYS A 260 9.53 -0.78 13.31
C CYS A 260 9.79 0.66 12.83
N GLN A 261 8.89 1.59 13.17
CA GLN A 261 8.99 2.99 12.75
C GLN A 261 10.32 3.63 13.16
N CYS A 262 10.90 4.43 12.26
CA CYS A 262 12.25 4.99 12.32
C CYS A 262 13.40 3.98 12.47
N LYS A 263 13.16 2.68 12.24
CA LYS A 263 14.20 1.64 12.43
C LYS A 263 14.39 0.75 11.22
N HIS A 264 13.30 0.23 10.65
CA HIS A 264 13.35 -0.80 9.61
C HIS A 264 12.46 -0.39 8.45
N GLY A 265 12.98 -0.39 7.22
CA GLY A 265 12.22 0.03 6.04
C GLY A 265 13.11 0.55 4.90
N GLY A 266 12.53 0.63 3.70
CA GLY A 266 13.20 1.26 2.55
C GLY A 266 13.36 2.77 2.74
N TYR A 267 12.38 3.40 3.38
CA TYR A 267 12.42 4.78 3.86
C TYR A 267 11.62 4.94 5.15
N PHE A 268 11.92 6.00 5.90
CA PHE A 268 11.36 6.29 7.21
C PHE A 268 10.28 7.37 7.10
N THR A 269 9.10 7.03 7.61
CA THR A 269 8.02 7.98 7.86
C THR A 269 8.01 8.41 9.32
N CYS A 270 8.51 7.59 10.24
CA CYS A 270 8.59 7.84 11.67
C CYS A 270 7.23 8.05 12.37
N ASP A 271 6.57 9.17 12.09
CA ASP A 271 5.25 9.52 12.58
C ASP A 271 4.45 10.20 11.46
N ASP A 272 3.15 10.29 11.62
CA ASP A 272 2.31 11.05 10.71
C ASP A 272 2.75 12.52 10.69
N ARG A 273 2.98 13.06 9.49
CA ARG A 273 3.44 14.44 9.26
C ARG A 273 4.80 14.72 9.93
N TYR A 274 5.63 13.69 10.09
CA TYR A 274 6.98 13.85 10.62
C TYR A 274 7.79 14.86 9.81
N ASN A 275 8.43 15.78 10.53
CA ASN A 275 9.40 16.72 9.99
C ASN A 275 10.68 16.58 10.82
N PRO A 276 11.79 16.10 10.23
CA PRO A 276 13.04 15.90 10.97
C PRO A 276 13.68 17.22 11.42
N GLY A 277 13.27 18.37 10.85
CA GLY A 277 13.83 19.69 11.13
C GLY A 277 15.24 19.88 10.55
N ASN A 278 16.19 19.06 10.98
CA ASN A 278 17.54 18.96 10.42
C ASN A 278 17.86 17.49 10.10
N LEU A 279 18.42 17.25 8.92
CA LEU A 279 18.82 15.91 8.44
C LEU A 279 20.00 15.33 9.23
N ASP A 280 20.82 16.17 9.89
CA ASP A 280 21.98 15.71 10.69
C ASP A 280 21.59 14.85 11.90
N ALA A 281 20.37 15.04 12.44
CA ALA A 281 19.91 14.36 13.65
C ALA A 281 19.56 12.88 13.44
N LEU A 282 19.44 12.43 12.19
CA LEU A 282 19.04 11.07 11.84
C LEU A 282 20.22 10.17 11.44
N GLY A 283 21.46 10.69 11.51
CA GLY A 283 22.65 9.95 11.13
C GLY A 283 22.65 9.59 9.64
N ALA A 284 23.10 10.52 8.80
CA ALA A 284 23.48 10.30 7.39
C ALA A 284 22.59 9.31 6.60
N THR A 285 21.27 9.43 6.69
CA THR A 285 20.36 8.61 5.88
C THR A 285 19.41 9.50 5.08
N ASP A 286 19.66 9.56 3.76
CA ASP A 286 18.80 10.20 2.74
C ASP A 286 17.44 9.49 2.56
N LYS A 287 17.00 8.71 3.55
CA LYS A 287 15.87 7.79 3.48
C LYS A 287 14.62 8.32 4.21
N VAL A 288 14.43 9.63 4.33
CA VAL A 288 13.27 10.20 5.05
C VAL A 288 12.20 10.65 4.06
N SER A 289 10.96 10.25 4.29
CA SER A 289 9.80 10.71 3.51
C SER A 289 8.67 11.11 4.45
N SER A 290 8.05 12.26 4.20
CA SER A 290 6.78 12.63 4.83
C SER A 290 5.64 12.42 3.84
N ALA A 291 4.55 11.81 4.29
CA ALA A 291 3.33 11.71 3.50
C ALA A 291 2.39 12.87 3.89
N MET A 292 1.90 13.60 2.89
CA MET A 292 0.77 14.52 3.04
C MET A 292 -0.46 13.87 2.39
N THR A 293 -1.49 13.64 3.18
CA THR A 293 -2.75 13.02 2.72
C THR A 293 -3.63 14.04 2.02
N VAL A 294 -4.03 13.75 0.78
CA VAL A 294 -5.19 14.40 0.15
C VAL A 294 -6.40 13.51 0.43
N GLY A 295 -7.20 13.92 1.42
CA GLY A 295 -8.42 13.20 1.80
C GLY A 295 -9.58 13.57 0.88
N SER A 296 -10.43 12.60 0.56
CA SER A 296 -11.74 12.90 -0.03
C SER A 296 -12.63 13.52 1.05
N CYS A 297 -12.69 14.84 1.13
CA CYS A 297 -13.97 15.45 1.46
C CYS A 297 -14.82 15.28 0.21
N ALA A 298 -15.94 14.54 0.30
CA ALA A 298 -17.00 14.64 -0.69
C ALA A 298 -17.14 16.13 -1.01
N THR A 299 -16.93 16.49 -2.27
CA THR A 299 -16.84 17.87 -2.78
C THR A 299 -15.42 18.43 -2.99
N LEU A 300 -14.76 18.00 -4.07
CA LEU A 300 -14.07 18.95 -4.97
C LEU A 300 -15.13 19.54 -5.94
N LEU A 301 -16.23 20.11 -5.41
CA LEU A 301 -17.17 20.87 -6.26
C LEU A 301 -16.46 22.17 -6.64
N HIS A 302 -16.46 22.42 -7.95
CA HIS A 302 -16.10 23.67 -8.61
C HIS A 302 -14.61 24.00 -8.67
N TRP A 303 -13.94 23.38 -9.64
CA TRP A 303 -13.02 24.14 -10.49
C TRP A 303 -13.77 24.50 -11.77
N ARG A 304 -14.34 25.72 -11.81
CA ARG A 304 -14.59 26.46 -13.05
C ARG A 304 -13.41 27.40 -13.26
#